data_AF-A0A538PHS0-F1
#
_entry.id   AF-A0A538PHS0-F1
#
_cell.length_a   1.000
_cell.length_b   1.000
_cell.length_c   1.000
_cell.angle_alpha   90.00
_cell.angle_beta   90.00
_cell.angle_gamma   90.00
#
_symmetry.space_group_name_H-M   'P 1'
#
loop_
_entity.id
_entity.type
_entity.pdbx_description
1 polymer ?
#
loop_
_entity_poly.entity_id
_entity_poly.type
_entity_poly.pdbx_seq_one_letter_code
_entity_poly.pdbx_strand_id
1 'polypeptide(L)'
;MTTTSAALWDRFVAMAGGDAAVLAEAAGDRARLQALGQLAFRIGLSSLLLGAEDVGRLAIAIERAIDRIAGGGAERGDETAGGELAAAIAALREAFVQLAHADRSGARVEGLALDEHRRALEPRGAAGAGAVPSGAGRAGAERSTTAFSAAPQGHAPGTADALSAPSAAATSAAATSAASAASARTASAAAGFAWAPAVDDDMIELFFDEASERIAALAGKLIEIERRPGDGELVRDVFRDLHTVKGSSAMVGLAPVNHLAHAAEDLVGQIRDSGRAVDGPVIDALLAALDGLRDMLALARAGRTIEIDPAPVIARLRNPAASAHAAPAVASAAAEAPARSA
;
A
#
# COMPACT_ATOMS: atom_id res chain seq x y z
N MET A 1 20.87 -25.00 2.02
CA MET A 1 21.32 -25.16 3.42
C MET A 1 20.26 -24.47 4.25
N THR A 2 19.60 -25.18 5.16
CA THR A 2 18.51 -24.65 5.99
C THR A 2 19.04 -23.54 6.90
N THR A 3 18.84 -22.27 6.51
CA THR A 3 18.97 -21.13 7.42
C THR A 3 17.86 -21.28 8.46
N THR A 4 18.20 -21.85 9.60
CA THR A 4 17.27 -22.09 10.71
C THR A 4 16.60 -20.78 11.10
N SER A 5 15.29 -20.78 11.37
CA SER A 5 14.48 -19.65 11.87
C SER A 5 15.17 -18.75 12.92
N ALA A 6 16.13 -19.30 13.68
CA ALA A 6 17.06 -18.58 14.55
C ALA A 6 17.87 -17.45 13.86
N ALA A 7 18.45 -17.70 12.69
CA ALA A 7 19.29 -16.72 12.00
C ALA A 7 18.47 -15.56 11.42
N LEU A 8 17.20 -15.83 11.03
CA LEU A 8 16.25 -14.80 10.60
C LEU A 8 15.84 -13.89 11.77
N TRP A 9 15.59 -14.50 12.94
CA TRP A 9 15.29 -13.77 14.17
C TRP A 9 16.45 -12.86 14.58
N ASP A 10 17.66 -13.39 14.68
CA ASP A 10 18.85 -12.63 15.12
C ASP A 10 19.15 -11.47 14.17
N ARG A 11 18.98 -11.68 12.86
CA ARG A 11 19.19 -10.63 11.84
C ARG A 11 18.09 -9.58 11.86
N PHE A 12 16.84 -9.96 12.05
CA PHE A 12 15.74 -9.03 12.22
C PHE A 12 16.00 -8.14 13.44
N VAL A 13 16.32 -8.72 14.58
CA VAL A 13 16.55 -7.96 15.80
C VAL A 13 17.75 -7.03 15.65
N ALA A 14 18.83 -7.46 15.00
CA ALA A 14 19.98 -6.61 14.73
C ALA A 14 19.62 -5.43 13.81
N MET A 15 18.89 -5.69 12.71
CA MET A 15 18.51 -4.65 11.74
C MET A 15 17.48 -3.69 12.31
N ALA A 16 16.35 -4.21 12.81
CA ALA A 16 15.27 -3.41 13.36
C ALA A 16 15.67 -2.72 14.66
N GLY A 17 16.56 -3.32 15.46
CA GLY A 17 17.18 -2.68 16.62
C GLY A 17 18.10 -1.52 16.24
N GLY A 18 18.91 -1.68 15.18
CA GLY A 18 19.70 -0.59 14.62
C GLY A 18 18.84 0.56 14.10
N ASP A 19 17.77 0.23 13.37
CA ASP A 19 16.79 1.19 12.88
C ASP A 19 16.09 1.93 14.05
N ALA A 20 15.69 1.22 15.10
CA ALA A 20 15.09 1.83 16.30
C ALA A 20 16.08 2.75 17.04
N ALA A 21 17.37 2.45 17.03
CA ALA A 21 18.40 3.33 17.59
C ALA A 21 18.52 4.63 16.78
N VAL A 22 18.51 4.55 15.44
CA VAL A 22 18.52 5.73 14.57
C VAL A 22 17.31 6.63 14.80
N LEU A 23 16.12 6.05 14.99
CA LEU A 23 14.92 6.82 15.37
C LEU A 23 15.08 7.51 16.73
N ALA A 24 15.66 6.82 17.71
CA ALA A 24 15.85 7.36 19.05
C ALA A 24 16.83 8.55 19.06
N GLU A 25 17.88 8.51 18.26
CA GLU A 25 18.81 9.63 18.09
C GLU A 25 18.15 10.86 17.44
N ALA A 26 17.16 10.64 16.58
CA ALA A 26 16.42 11.70 15.92
C ALA A 26 15.27 12.29 16.76
N ALA A 27 14.90 11.69 17.90
CA ALA A 27 13.69 12.00 18.67
C ALA A 27 13.52 13.46 19.16
N GLY A 28 14.55 14.32 19.01
CA GLY A 28 14.48 15.76 19.30
C GLY A 28 14.60 16.70 18.09
N ASP A 29 14.77 16.16 16.88
CA ASP A 29 14.96 16.94 15.65
C ASP A 29 13.83 16.63 14.66
N ARG A 30 12.85 17.56 14.58
CA ARG A 30 11.66 17.41 13.73
C ARG A 30 12.01 17.17 12.25
N ALA A 31 13.05 17.83 11.74
CA ALA A 31 13.44 17.72 10.34
C ALA A 31 14.03 16.34 10.04
N ARG A 32 14.79 15.77 11.00
CA ARG A 32 15.30 14.40 10.90
C ARG A 32 14.19 13.36 11.08
N LEU A 33 13.28 13.56 12.03
CA LEU A 33 12.16 12.64 12.27
C LEU A 33 11.28 12.46 11.03
N GLN A 34 10.96 13.56 10.35
CA GLN A 34 10.16 13.51 9.12
C GLN A 34 10.84 12.69 8.02
N ALA A 35 12.16 12.80 7.88
CA ALA A 35 12.92 12.00 6.92
C ALA A 35 13.00 10.50 7.29
N LEU A 36 12.66 10.14 8.55
CA LEU A 36 12.79 8.80 9.10
C LEU A 36 11.43 8.10 9.36
N GLY A 37 10.30 8.71 9.01
CA GLY A 37 8.96 8.10 9.19
C GLY A 37 8.81 6.74 8.47
N GLN A 38 9.38 6.62 7.27
CA GLN A 38 9.39 5.35 6.50
C GLN A 38 10.14 4.22 7.23
N LEU A 39 11.14 4.57 8.04
CA LEU A 39 11.91 3.61 8.80
C LEU A 39 11.06 3.03 9.95
N ALA A 40 10.28 3.86 10.65
CA ALA A 40 9.31 3.39 11.65
C ALA A 40 8.23 2.46 11.04
N PHE A 41 7.75 2.77 9.83
CA PHE A 41 6.84 1.90 9.10
C PHE A 41 7.46 0.52 8.77
N ARG A 42 8.71 0.50 8.28
CA ARG A 42 9.44 -0.75 7.96
C ARG A 42 9.64 -1.63 9.19
N ILE A 43 10.00 -1.03 10.33
CA ILE A 43 10.07 -1.73 11.62
C ILE A 43 8.71 -2.37 11.93
N GLY A 44 7.63 -1.59 11.83
CA GLY A 44 6.28 -2.04 12.15
C GLY A 44 5.85 -3.29 11.37
N LEU A 45 6.02 -3.28 10.05
CA LEU A 45 5.68 -4.42 9.20
C LEU A 45 6.52 -5.66 9.50
N SER A 46 7.84 -5.48 9.67
CA SER A 46 8.76 -6.59 9.94
C SER A 46 8.46 -7.26 11.29
N SER A 47 8.14 -6.46 12.31
CA SER A 47 7.72 -6.96 13.63
C SER A 47 6.41 -7.76 13.57
N LEU A 48 5.43 -7.31 12.78
CA LEU A 48 4.16 -8.01 12.63
C LEU A 48 4.33 -9.37 11.93
N LEU A 49 5.15 -9.43 10.89
CA LEU A 49 5.43 -10.68 10.14
C LEU A 49 6.10 -11.74 11.02
N LEU A 50 6.93 -11.32 11.97
CA LEU A 50 7.64 -12.20 12.90
C LEU A 50 6.86 -12.49 14.19
N GLY A 51 5.60 -12.05 14.28
CA GLY A 51 4.73 -12.31 15.42
C GLY A 51 4.97 -11.43 16.66
N ALA A 52 5.80 -10.39 16.56
CA ALA A 52 6.00 -9.38 17.60
C ALA A 52 4.92 -8.28 17.50
N GLU A 53 3.66 -8.66 17.72
CA GLU A 53 2.49 -7.82 17.44
C GLU A 53 2.51 -6.44 18.11
N ASP A 54 2.83 -6.40 19.40
CA ASP A 54 2.80 -5.15 20.18
C ASP A 54 3.90 -4.17 19.74
N VAL A 55 5.08 -4.68 19.38
CA VAL A 55 6.18 -3.91 18.82
C VAL A 55 5.79 -3.33 17.46
N GLY A 56 5.16 -4.16 16.61
CA GLY A 56 4.68 -3.74 15.30
C GLY A 56 3.62 -2.64 15.36
N ARG A 57 2.64 -2.79 16.26
CA ARG A 57 1.58 -1.78 16.46
C ARG A 57 2.12 -0.46 17.00
N LEU A 58 3.10 -0.50 17.92
CA LEU A 58 3.74 0.71 18.43
C LEU A 58 4.52 1.44 17.34
N ALA A 59 5.30 0.73 16.52
CA ALA A 59 6.09 1.33 15.44
C ALA A 59 5.21 2.02 14.37
N ILE A 60 4.06 1.43 14.03
CA ILE A 60 3.08 2.07 13.13
C ILE A 60 2.45 3.32 13.78
N ALA A 61 2.18 3.29 15.09
CA ALA A 61 1.68 4.48 15.79
C ALA A 61 2.71 5.62 15.83
N ILE A 62 4.00 5.28 15.97
CA ILE A 62 5.12 6.22 15.88
C ILE A 62 5.18 6.87 14.50
N GLU A 63 5.07 6.09 13.41
CA GLU A 63 5.06 6.65 12.04
C GLU A 63 3.91 7.65 11.86
N ARG A 64 2.69 7.28 12.22
CA ARG A 64 1.52 8.18 12.10
C ARG A 64 1.66 9.43 12.95
N ALA A 65 2.34 9.34 14.10
CA ALA A 65 2.61 10.49 14.96
C ALA A 65 3.64 11.43 14.32
N ILE A 66 4.71 10.88 13.72
CA ILE A 66 5.70 11.65 12.95
C ILE A 66 5.02 12.41 11.81
N ASP A 67 4.13 11.76 11.05
CA ASP A 67 3.43 12.40 9.92
C ASP A 67 2.51 13.54 10.36
N ARG A 68 1.77 13.36 11.46
CA ARG A 68 0.91 14.43 12.01
C ARG A 68 1.72 15.62 12.51
N ILE A 69 2.83 15.35 13.19
CA ILE A 69 3.74 16.39 13.66
C ILE A 69 4.35 17.09 12.43
N ALA A 70 4.84 16.38 11.43
CA ALA A 70 5.35 16.97 10.19
C ALA A 70 4.30 17.81 9.43
N GLY A 71 3.02 17.44 9.48
CA GLY A 71 1.92 18.09 8.76
C GLY A 71 1.24 19.27 9.47
N GLY A 72 1.54 19.55 10.75
CA GLY A 72 0.86 20.57 11.57
C GLY A 72 1.77 21.72 12.04
N GLY A 73 1.24 22.95 12.02
CA GLY A 73 1.91 24.15 12.55
C GLY A 73 1.95 24.16 14.09
N ALA A 74 3.08 24.57 14.64
CA ALA A 74 3.40 24.51 16.08
C ALA A 74 2.34 25.19 16.96
N GLU A 75 1.51 24.39 17.63
CA GLU A 75 0.71 24.83 18.78
C GLU A 75 1.21 24.18 20.07
N ARG A 76 0.82 24.73 21.23
CA ARG A 76 1.21 24.32 22.59
C ARG A 76 1.03 22.82 22.93
N GLY A 77 0.35 22.03 22.09
CA GLY A 77 0.26 20.57 22.19
C GLY A 77 1.44 19.80 21.58
N ASP A 78 2.32 20.47 20.83
CA ASP A 78 3.45 19.88 20.10
C ASP A 78 4.60 19.46 21.03
N GLU A 79 4.80 20.15 22.17
CA GLU A 79 5.80 19.76 23.18
C GLU A 79 5.40 18.47 23.90
N THR A 80 4.14 18.34 24.32
CA THR A 80 3.62 17.10 24.93
C THR A 80 3.62 15.96 23.93
N ALA A 81 3.17 16.21 22.68
CA ALA A 81 3.17 15.21 21.61
C ALA A 81 4.59 14.76 21.25
N GLY A 82 5.56 15.69 21.23
CA GLY A 82 6.98 15.39 21.05
C GLY A 82 7.56 14.56 22.20
N GLY A 83 7.20 14.88 23.44
CA GLY A 83 7.58 14.10 24.63
C GLY A 83 7.01 12.67 24.60
N GLU A 84 5.76 12.51 24.19
CA GLU A 84 5.10 11.20 24.03
C GLU A 84 5.72 10.39 22.89
N LEU A 85 6.03 11.04 21.76
CA LEU A 85 6.75 10.43 20.64
C LEU A 85 8.14 9.95 21.06
N ALA A 86 8.90 10.80 21.76
CA ALA A 86 10.22 10.44 22.25
C ALA A 86 10.18 9.26 23.23
N ALA A 87 9.21 9.25 24.15
CA ALA A 87 8.99 8.15 25.09
C ALA A 87 8.62 6.84 24.37
N ALA A 88 7.75 6.91 23.36
CA ALA A 88 7.37 5.76 22.55
C ALA A 88 8.54 5.19 21.73
N ILE A 89 9.37 6.06 21.13
CA ILE A 89 10.57 5.64 20.40
C ILE A 89 11.58 5.00 21.35
N ALA A 90 11.76 5.53 22.56
CA ALA A 90 12.62 4.93 23.58
C ALA A 90 12.12 3.53 24.01
N ALA A 91 10.80 3.37 24.21
CA ALA A 91 10.18 2.08 24.52
C ALA A 91 10.33 1.08 23.36
N LEU A 92 10.21 1.55 22.11
CA LEU A 92 10.43 0.72 20.92
C LEU A 92 11.89 0.22 20.86
N ARG A 93 12.88 1.08 21.13
CA ARG A 93 14.29 0.69 21.20
C ARG A 93 14.53 -0.37 22.29
N GLU A 94 14.00 -0.13 23.48
CA GLU A 94 14.14 -1.06 24.60
C GLU A 94 13.47 -2.42 24.32
N ALA A 95 12.35 -2.41 23.58
CA ALA A 95 11.71 -3.64 23.12
C ALA A 95 12.64 -4.46 22.22
N PHE A 96 13.36 -3.83 21.29
CA PHE A 96 14.34 -4.54 20.45
C PHE A 96 15.55 -5.05 21.24
N VAL A 97 15.98 -4.34 22.28
CA VAL A 97 17.01 -4.84 23.21
C VAL A 97 16.52 -6.11 23.92
N GLN A 98 15.27 -6.13 24.42
CA GLN A 98 14.71 -7.34 25.02
C GLN A 98 14.59 -8.49 24.01
N LEU A 99 14.12 -8.21 22.79
CA LEU A 99 14.01 -9.22 21.73
C LEU A 99 15.37 -9.79 21.33
N ALA A 100 16.46 -9.03 21.49
CA ALA A 100 17.83 -9.48 21.22
C ALA A 100 18.33 -10.49 22.25
N HIS A 101 17.71 -10.49 23.43
CA HIS A 101 18.05 -11.33 24.57
C HIS A 101 16.99 -12.38 24.90
N ALA A 102 15.85 -12.39 24.19
CA ALA A 102 14.74 -13.32 24.43
C ALA A 102 15.02 -14.72 23.86
N ASP A 103 14.59 -15.77 24.57
CA ASP A 103 14.59 -17.13 24.03
C ASP A 103 13.46 -17.29 23.00
N ARG A 104 13.77 -17.98 21.91
CA ARG A 104 13.12 -17.94 20.58
C ARG A 104 11.66 -18.45 20.55
N SER A 105 11.05 -18.80 21.68
CA SER A 105 9.69 -19.32 21.77
C SER A 105 8.73 -18.28 22.34
N GLY A 106 8.12 -17.48 21.46
CA GLY A 106 7.01 -16.57 21.82
C GLY A 106 7.49 -15.21 22.32
N ALA A 107 8.07 -14.43 21.40
CA ALA A 107 8.53 -13.06 21.57
C ALA A 107 7.56 -12.19 22.40
N ARG A 108 7.79 -12.15 23.71
CA ARG A 108 7.06 -11.29 24.64
C ARG A 108 8.03 -10.25 25.16
N VAL A 109 7.68 -9.00 24.88
CA VAL A 109 8.32 -7.84 25.49
C VAL A 109 7.58 -7.58 26.80
N GLU A 110 8.30 -7.69 27.92
CA GLU A 110 7.70 -7.58 29.25
C GLU A 110 8.10 -6.27 29.92
N GLY A 111 7.16 -5.66 30.64
CA GLY A 111 7.43 -4.49 31.50
C GLY A 111 7.62 -3.15 30.78
N LEU A 112 7.44 -3.07 29.45
CA LEU A 112 7.62 -1.82 28.69
C LEU A 112 6.33 -1.06 28.36
N ALA A 113 5.17 -1.55 28.78
CA ALA A 113 3.87 -0.91 28.59
C ALA A 113 3.65 -0.36 27.15
N LEU A 114 4.08 -1.11 26.12
CA LEU A 114 4.09 -0.66 24.71
C LEU A 114 2.72 -0.16 24.25
N ASP A 115 1.65 -0.78 24.74
CA ASP A 115 0.27 -0.42 24.45
C ASP A 115 -0.15 0.93 25.05
N GLU A 116 0.42 1.33 26.19
CA GLU A 116 0.20 2.64 26.80
C GLU A 116 0.90 3.73 25.99
N HIS A 117 2.16 3.51 25.61
CA HIS A 117 2.89 4.39 24.70
C HIS A 117 2.16 4.55 23.36
N ARG A 118 1.64 3.44 22.80
CA ARG A 118 0.85 3.47 21.57
C ARG A 118 -0.41 4.32 21.71
N ARG A 119 -1.16 4.15 22.81
CA ARG A 119 -2.38 4.95 23.08
C ARG A 119 -2.08 6.42 23.32
N ALA A 120 -0.95 6.74 23.96
CA ALA A 120 -0.51 8.13 24.15
C ALA A 120 -0.29 8.84 22.80
N LEU A 121 0.12 8.11 21.77
CA LEU A 121 0.28 8.61 20.40
C LEU A 121 -1.03 8.69 19.61
N GLU A 122 -2.18 8.25 20.13
CA GLU A 122 -3.45 8.39 19.44
C GLU A 122 -3.96 9.84 19.52
N PRO A 123 -4.60 10.38 18.46
CA PRO A 123 -5.14 11.73 18.48
C PRO A 123 -6.17 11.88 19.61
N ARG A 124 -5.98 12.89 20.46
CA ARG A 124 -6.91 13.19 21.56
C ARG A 124 -8.19 13.84 21.02
N GLY A 125 -9.18 13.00 20.70
CA GLY A 125 -10.52 13.33 20.22
C GLY A 125 -10.86 12.50 18.97
N ALA A 126 -11.85 11.58 18.98
CA ALA A 126 -13.17 11.68 19.57
C ALA A 126 -13.48 10.57 20.60
N ALA A 127 -13.53 10.94 21.88
CA ALA A 127 -14.28 10.19 22.87
C ALA A 127 -15.76 10.62 22.77
N GLY A 128 -16.62 9.75 22.23
CA GLY A 128 -18.04 10.06 22.08
C GLY A 128 -18.90 9.03 21.35
N ALA A 129 -18.76 7.73 21.64
CA ALA A 129 -19.86 6.76 21.50
C ALA A 129 -19.54 5.42 22.21
N GLY A 130 -20.23 5.15 23.33
CA GLY A 130 -20.49 3.78 23.80
C GLY A 130 -19.57 3.21 24.90
N ALA A 131 -19.60 3.78 26.11
CA ALA A 131 -19.23 3.03 27.31
C ALA A 131 -20.47 2.28 27.83
N VAL A 132 -20.40 0.94 27.93
CA VAL A 132 -21.33 0.12 28.72
C VAL A 132 -20.50 -0.61 29.79
N PRO A 133 -20.84 -0.53 31.09
CA PRO A 133 -20.11 -1.24 32.13
C PRO A 133 -20.52 -2.71 32.18
N SER A 134 -19.56 -3.62 32.16
CA SER A 134 -19.77 -5.07 32.27
C SER A 134 -19.74 -5.51 33.74
N GLY A 135 -20.90 -5.92 34.27
CA GLY A 135 -21.03 -6.69 35.51
C GLY A 135 -21.16 -8.19 35.22
N ALA A 136 -20.31 -8.97 35.90
CA ALA A 136 -20.32 -10.41 36.19
C ALA A 136 -21.36 -11.36 35.52
N GLY A 137 -20.88 -12.47 34.95
CA GLY A 137 -21.65 -13.73 34.89
C GLY A 137 -21.46 -14.62 33.65
N ARG A 138 -20.56 -15.61 33.77
CA ARG A 138 -20.42 -16.89 33.05
C ARG A 138 -21.24 -17.21 31.77
N ALA A 139 -20.47 -17.71 30.80
CA ALA A 139 -20.73 -18.82 29.84
C ALA A 139 -21.56 -18.58 28.56
N GLY A 140 -20.95 -18.96 27.43
CA GLY A 140 -21.66 -19.48 26.25
C GLY A 140 -21.70 -18.59 25.00
N ALA A 141 -20.92 -19.00 23.99
CA ALA A 141 -21.29 -19.04 22.57
C ALA A 141 -21.50 -17.74 21.74
N GLU A 142 -20.82 -17.74 20.59
CA GLU A 142 -21.11 -17.10 19.29
C GLU A 142 -20.99 -15.57 19.04
N ARG A 143 -20.26 -15.29 17.95
CA ARG A 143 -20.47 -14.31 16.85
C ARG A 143 -20.81 -12.83 17.12
N SER A 144 -20.10 -12.02 16.30
CA SER A 144 -20.57 -10.86 15.52
C SER A 144 -20.26 -9.44 16.03
N THR A 145 -19.33 -8.81 15.30
CA THR A 145 -19.38 -7.46 14.68
C THR A 145 -20.03 -6.30 15.43
N THR A 146 -19.29 -5.19 15.60
CA THR A 146 -19.76 -3.86 15.14
C THR A 146 -18.57 -2.96 14.76
N ALA A 147 -18.76 -2.27 13.63
CA ALA A 147 -17.84 -1.32 13.01
C ALA A 147 -18.15 0.11 13.47
N PHE A 148 -17.11 0.96 13.52
CA PHE A 148 -17.22 2.40 13.74
C PHE A 148 -17.05 3.11 12.38
N SER A 149 -18.04 3.92 12.01
CA SER A 149 -18.11 4.72 10.77
C SER A 149 -18.08 6.21 11.13
N ALA A 150 -17.26 7.00 10.45
CA ALA A 150 -17.24 8.46 10.56
C ALA A 150 -17.10 9.10 9.16
N ALA A 151 -18.05 9.97 8.81
CA ALA A 151 -18.16 10.70 7.55
C ALA A 151 -17.39 12.05 7.59
N PRO A 152 -17.01 12.65 6.44
CA PRO A 152 -16.37 13.96 6.40
C PRO A 152 -17.35 15.10 6.05
N GLN A 153 -17.09 16.29 6.62
CA GLN A 153 -17.78 17.56 6.36
C GLN A 153 -17.06 18.34 5.23
N GLY A 154 -17.83 18.91 4.31
CA GLY A 154 -17.33 19.68 3.17
C GLY A 154 -17.11 21.17 3.45
N HIS A 155 -16.31 21.84 2.61
CA HIS A 155 -16.22 23.30 2.50
C HIS A 155 -16.04 23.70 1.02
N ALA A 156 -16.74 24.76 0.62
CA ALA A 156 -16.79 25.33 -0.73
C ALA A 156 -16.25 26.79 -0.72
N PRO A 157 -16.09 27.48 -1.88
CA PRO A 157 -14.90 28.29 -2.18
C PRO A 157 -15.10 29.81 -2.10
N GLY A 158 -13.98 30.57 -2.08
CA GLY A 158 -13.92 32.03 -2.15
C GLY A 158 -13.23 32.53 -3.43
N THR A 159 -13.72 33.66 -3.95
CA THR A 159 -13.54 34.24 -5.29
C THR A 159 -12.54 35.41 -5.38
N ALA A 160 -12.08 35.68 -6.62
CA ALA A 160 -11.50 36.92 -7.20
C ALA A 160 -10.06 37.29 -6.77
N ASP A 161 -9.17 37.82 -7.62
CA ASP A 161 -9.37 38.63 -8.82
C ASP A 161 -8.16 38.57 -9.81
N ALA A 162 -8.39 39.08 -11.02
CA ALA A 162 -7.60 38.94 -12.24
C ALA A 162 -6.34 39.81 -12.36
N LEU A 163 -5.36 39.38 -13.18
CA LEU A 163 -4.56 40.26 -14.06
C LEU A 163 -4.02 39.52 -15.31
N SER A 164 -4.53 39.96 -16.46
CA SER A 164 -3.90 40.16 -17.80
C SER A 164 -3.07 39.09 -18.53
N ALA A 165 -3.54 38.76 -19.74
CA ALA A 165 -2.80 38.13 -20.84
C ALA A 165 -1.82 39.10 -21.54
N PRO A 166 -0.89 38.59 -22.37
CA PRO A 166 -1.06 38.83 -23.81
C PRO A 166 -0.72 37.66 -24.77
N SER A 167 -1.52 37.62 -25.83
CA SER A 167 -1.26 37.42 -27.26
C SER A 167 -0.35 36.30 -27.81
N ALA A 168 -1.03 35.44 -28.59
CA ALA A 168 -0.64 34.72 -29.80
C ALA A 168 0.66 35.13 -30.52
N ALA A 169 1.56 34.16 -30.68
CA ALA A 169 2.30 33.83 -31.92
C ALA A 169 3.26 32.64 -31.67
N ALA A 170 2.91 31.42 -32.12
CA ALA A 170 3.88 30.34 -32.44
C ALA A 170 3.20 29.05 -32.98
N THR A 171 2.30 29.17 -33.96
CA THR A 171 1.71 28.01 -34.64
C THR A 171 2.60 27.58 -35.82
N SER A 172 3.79 26.98 -35.57
CA SER A 172 4.54 26.25 -36.61
C SER A 172 5.70 25.36 -36.11
N ALA A 173 5.91 25.18 -34.80
CA ALA A 173 7.00 24.33 -34.27
C ALA A 173 6.53 23.00 -33.65
N ALA A 174 5.22 22.83 -33.44
CA ALA A 174 4.65 21.69 -32.72
C ALA A 174 4.58 20.38 -33.52
N ALA A 175 4.57 20.43 -34.86
CA ALA A 175 4.37 19.24 -35.69
C ALA A 175 5.65 18.37 -35.82
N THR A 176 6.84 18.98 -35.81
CA THR A 176 8.11 18.25 -35.93
C THR A 176 8.59 17.69 -34.59
N SER A 177 8.21 18.33 -33.48
CA SER A 177 8.47 17.87 -32.11
C SER A 177 7.70 16.59 -31.75
N ALA A 178 6.45 16.47 -32.21
CA ALA A 178 5.60 15.31 -31.92
C ALA A 178 6.11 14.01 -32.60
N ALA A 179 6.67 14.10 -33.81
CA ALA A 179 7.23 12.97 -34.54
C ALA A 179 8.57 12.48 -33.96
N SER A 180 9.43 13.41 -33.52
CA SER A 180 10.68 13.07 -32.83
C SER A 180 10.43 12.51 -31.43
N ALA A 181 9.42 13.00 -30.72
CA ALA A 181 9.01 12.47 -29.42
C ALA A 181 8.34 11.09 -29.54
N ALA A 182 7.60 10.83 -30.63
CA ALA A 182 7.06 9.50 -30.91
C ALA A 182 8.18 8.49 -31.20
N SER A 183 9.18 8.86 -32.02
CA SER A 183 10.32 7.99 -32.34
C SER A 183 11.26 7.76 -31.14
N ALA A 184 11.39 8.73 -30.23
CA ALA A 184 12.17 8.58 -28.99
C ALA A 184 11.45 7.72 -27.93
N ARG A 185 10.10 7.75 -27.88
CA ARG A 185 9.32 6.88 -27.00
C ARG A 185 9.34 5.41 -27.43
N THR A 186 9.45 5.14 -28.73
CA THR A 186 9.61 3.75 -29.22
C THR A 186 10.99 3.17 -28.92
N ALA A 187 12.03 4.00 -28.79
CA ALA A 187 13.39 3.55 -28.48
C ALA A 187 13.64 3.22 -26.99
N SER A 188 12.81 3.73 -26.07
CA SER A 188 12.94 3.47 -24.62
C SER A 188 12.29 2.16 -24.16
N ALA A 189 11.49 1.51 -25.01
CA ALA A 189 10.75 0.29 -24.66
C ALA A 189 11.60 -1.00 -24.71
N ALA A 190 12.89 -0.91 -25.05
CA ALA A 190 13.76 -2.07 -25.25
C ALA A 190 14.75 -2.34 -24.09
N ALA A 191 14.76 -1.51 -23.04
CA ALA A 191 15.59 -1.75 -21.87
C ALA A 191 14.77 -2.48 -20.80
N GLY A 192 14.73 -3.81 -20.88
CA GLY A 192 14.09 -4.62 -19.84
C GLY A 192 14.70 -4.37 -18.46
N PHE A 193 13.90 -4.53 -17.41
CA PHE A 193 14.34 -4.34 -16.03
C PHE A 193 15.11 -5.57 -15.55
N ALA A 194 16.41 -5.41 -15.31
CA ALA A 194 17.24 -6.42 -14.66
C ALA A 194 17.08 -6.30 -13.14
N TRP A 195 16.46 -7.32 -12.54
CA TRP A 195 16.25 -7.35 -11.10
C TRP A 195 17.48 -7.91 -10.38
N ALA A 196 18.01 -7.14 -9.44
CA ALA A 196 19.10 -7.53 -8.55
C ALA A 196 18.69 -7.20 -7.10
N PRO A 197 18.01 -8.12 -6.41
CA PRO A 197 17.55 -7.87 -5.04
C PRO A 197 18.74 -7.74 -4.08
N ALA A 198 18.64 -6.79 -3.15
CA ALA A 198 19.64 -6.57 -2.07
C ALA A 198 19.29 -7.32 -0.77
N VAL A 199 18.24 -8.13 -0.80
CA VAL A 199 17.74 -8.98 0.29
C VAL A 199 18.17 -10.43 0.04
N ASP A 200 18.14 -11.27 1.08
CA ASP A 200 18.54 -12.68 0.94
C ASP A 200 17.50 -13.54 0.21
N ASP A 201 17.97 -14.68 -0.32
CA ASP A 201 17.19 -15.63 -1.10
C ASP A 201 15.98 -16.20 -0.33
N ASP A 202 16.08 -16.38 0.99
CA ASP A 202 14.97 -16.89 1.80
C ASP A 202 13.81 -15.87 1.86
N MET A 203 14.12 -14.58 2.04
CA MET A 203 13.12 -13.50 1.94
C MET A 203 12.55 -13.36 0.53
N ILE A 204 13.36 -13.59 -0.50
CA ILE A 204 12.93 -13.55 -1.90
C ILE A 204 11.92 -14.66 -2.20
N GLU A 205 12.20 -15.89 -1.77
CA GLU A 205 11.31 -17.03 -1.97
C GLU A 205 10.00 -16.84 -1.19
N LEU A 206 10.07 -16.38 0.06
CA LEU A 206 8.87 -16.04 0.85
C LEU A 206 8.02 -14.98 0.15
N PHE A 207 8.66 -13.90 -0.34
CA PHE A 207 7.99 -12.87 -1.11
C PHE A 207 7.26 -13.47 -2.32
N PHE A 208 7.92 -14.34 -3.09
CA PHE A 208 7.30 -14.93 -4.27
C PHE A 208 6.10 -15.82 -3.92
N ASP A 209 6.20 -16.63 -2.87
CA ASP A 209 5.13 -17.50 -2.44
C ASP A 209 3.91 -16.68 -1.95
N GLU A 210 4.13 -15.70 -1.08
CA GLU A 210 3.07 -14.82 -0.56
C GLU A 210 2.44 -13.95 -1.66
N ALA A 211 3.25 -13.36 -2.54
CA ALA A 211 2.76 -12.51 -3.61
C ALA A 211 1.92 -13.31 -4.62
N SER A 212 2.36 -14.53 -4.96
CA SER A 212 1.65 -15.41 -5.90
C SER A 212 0.31 -15.87 -5.32
N GLU A 213 0.27 -16.28 -4.06
CA GLU A 213 -0.97 -16.66 -3.38
C GLU A 213 -1.95 -15.49 -3.32
N ARG A 214 -1.47 -14.30 -2.98
CA ARG A 214 -2.30 -13.10 -2.86
C ARG A 214 -2.86 -12.63 -4.20
N ILE A 215 -2.06 -12.68 -5.27
CA ILE A 215 -2.52 -12.36 -6.63
C ILE A 215 -3.56 -13.38 -7.11
N ALA A 216 -3.39 -14.67 -6.81
CA ALA A 216 -4.38 -15.69 -7.13
C ALA A 216 -5.71 -15.45 -6.38
N ALA A 217 -5.64 -15.11 -5.10
CA ALA A 217 -6.83 -14.78 -4.30
C ALA A 217 -7.54 -13.50 -4.82
N LEU A 218 -6.77 -12.48 -5.23
CA LEU A 218 -7.29 -11.24 -5.80
C LEU A 218 -8.15 -11.49 -7.04
N ALA A 219 -7.75 -12.38 -7.95
CA ALA A 219 -8.53 -12.70 -9.14
C ALA A 219 -9.94 -13.23 -8.79
N GLY A 220 -10.04 -14.12 -7.81
CA GLY A 220 -11.32 -14.62 -7.32
C GLY A 220 -12.18 -13.53 -6.68
N LYS A 221 -11.57 -12.62 -5.92
CA LYS A 221 -12.27 -11.48 -5.30
C LYS A 221 -12.80 -10.49 -6.35
N LEU A 222 -12.07 -10.24 -7.43
CA LEU A 222 -12.52 -9.36 -8.51
C LEU A 222 -13.75 -9.93 -9.24
N ILE A 223 -13.76 -11.23 -9.51
CA ILE A 223 -14.95 -11.92 -10.07
C ILE A 223 -16.14 -11.79 -9.11
N GLU A 224 -15.91 -11.89 -7.81
CA GLU A 224 -16.97 -11.75 -6.83
C GLU A 224 -17.48 -10.30 -6.73
N ILE A 225 -16.61 -9.30 -6.86
CA ILE A 225 -17.00 -7.89 -6.96
C ILE A 225 -17.85 -7.66 -8.20
N GLU A 226 -17.53 -8.26 -9.34
CA GLU A 226 -18.37 -8.13 -10.55
C GLU A 226 -19.81 -8.61 -10.30
N ARG A 227 -19.99 -9.66 -9.48
CA ARG A 227 -21.30 -10.17 -9.09
C ARG A 227 -21.97 -9.33 -8.01
N ARG A 228 -21.19 -8.65 -7.17
CA ARG A 228 -21.65 -7.84 -6.03
C ARG A 228 -20.96 -6.46 -6.01
N PRO A 229 -21.21 -5.60 -7.02
CA PRO A 229 -20.39 -4.40 -7.27
C PRO A 229 -20.52 -3.31 -6.21
N GLY A 230 -21.53 -3.37 -5.35
CA GLY A 230 -21.72 -2.46 -4.22
C GLY A 230 -21.19 -2.97 -2.87
N ASP A 231 -20.51 -4.11 -2.84
CA ASP A 231 -19.96 -4.65 -1.58
C ASP A 231 -18.64 -3.94 -1.21
N GLY A 232 -18.76 -2.95 -0.32
CA GLY A 232 -17.63 -2.19 0.19
C GLY A 232 -16.64 -3.00 1.04
N GLU A 233 -17.02 -4.14 1.62
CA GLU A 233 -16.06 -5.01 2.33
C GLU A 233 -15.16 -5.74 1.34
N LEU A 234 -15.71 -6.25 0.23
CA LEU A 234 -14.88 -6.86 -0.82
C LEU A 234 -13.87 -5.86 -1.41
N VAL A 235 -14.30 -4.62 -1.62
CA VAL A 235 -13.42 -3.54 -2.10
C VAL A 235 -12.30 -3.26 -1.09
N ARG A 236 -12.61 -3.23 0.22
CA ARG A 236 -11.60 -3.08 1.29
C ARG A 236 -10.61 -4.25 1.32
N ASP A 237 -11.09 -5.46 1.16
CA ASP A 237 -10.25 -6.67 1.13
C ASP A 237 -9.28 -6.66 -0.05
N VAL A 238 -9.77 -6.30 -1.25
CA VAL A 238 -8.92 -6.14 -2.45
C VAL A 238 -7.89 -5.05 -2.25
N PHE A 239 -8.28 -3.90 -1.68
CA PHE A 239 -7.36 -2.82 -1.36
C PHE A 239 -6.23 -3.29 -0.43
N ARG A 240 -6.55 -4.02 0.65
CA ARG A 240 -5.56 -4.53 1.61
C ARG A 240 -4.56 -5.48 0.95
N ASP A 241 -5.05 -6.34 0.06
CA ASP A 241 -4.20 -7.29 -0.64
C ASP A 241 -3.24 -6.58 -1.61
N LEU A 242 -3.73 -5.62 -2.39
CA LEU A 242 -2.89 -4.79 -3.27
C LEU A 242 -1.86 -3.98 -2.48
N HIS A 243 -2.25 -3.39 -1.35
CA HIS A 243 -1.35 -2.68 -0.44
C HIS A 243 -0.21 -3.57 0.05
N THR A 244 -0.53 -4.84 0.36
CA THR A 244 0.47 -5.82 0.80
C THR A 244 1.43 -6.18 -0.34
N VAL A 245 0.93 -6.44 -1.56
CA VAL A 245 1.77 -6.71 -2.74
C VAL A 245 2.66 -5.51 -3.07
N LYS A 246 2.15 -4.29 -2.98
CA LYS A 246 2.95 -3.06 -3.14
C LYS A 246 4.06 -3.00 -2.10
N GLY A 247 3.74 -3.18 -0.83
CA GLY A 247 4.71 -3.12 0.27
C GLY A 247 5.82 -4.16 0.11
N SER A 248 5.45 -5.42 -0.12
CA SER A 248 6.42 -6.51 -0.23
C SER A 248 7.30 -6.39 -1.48
N SER A 249 6.75 -5.95 -2.61
CA SER A 249 7.54 -5.70 -3.83
C SER A 249 8.52 -4.54 -3.69
N ALA A 250 8.21 -3.52 -2.87
CA ALA A 250 9.16 -2.45 -2.54
C ALA A 250 10.33 -2.97 -1.70
N MET A 251 10.07 -3.85 -0.73
CA MET A 251 11.10 -4.42 0.15
C MET A 251 12.14 -5.22 -0.61
N VAL A 252 11.73 -5.95 -1.65
CA VAL A 252 12.64 -6.76 -2.48
C VAL A 252 13.17 -5.99 -3.71
N GLY A 253 12.83 -4.70 -3.85
CA GLY A 253 13.31 -3.85 -4.95
C GLY A 253 12.75 -4.21 -6.33
N LEU A 254 11.58 -4.84 -6.41
CA LEU A 254 10.96 -5.27 -7.66
C LEU A 254 10.09 -4.15 -8.25
N ALA A 255 10.74 -3.08 -8.74
CA ALA A 255 10.10 -1.82 -9.12
C ALA A 255 8.94 -1.94 -10.12
N PRO A 256 9.02 -2.76 -11.21
CA PRO A 256 7.89 -2.90 -12.14
C PRO A 256 6.61 -3.44 -11.47
N VAL A 257 6.76 -4.43 -10.58
CA VAL A 257 5.66 -5.01 -9.81
C VAL A 257 5.11 -3.98 -8.83
N ASN A 258 5.99 -3.26 -8.12
CA ASN A 258 5.60 -2.20 -7.19
C ASN A 258 4.78 -1.10 -7.87
N HIS A 259 5.23 -0.60 -9.02
CA HIS A 259 4.54 0.46 -9.75
C HIS A 259 3.14 0.03 -10.23
N LEU A 260 3.01 -1.20 -10.74
CA LEU A 260 1.72 -1.71 -11.19
C LEU A 260 0.77 -1.97 -10.01
N ALA A 261 1.26 -2.55 -8.92
CA ALA A 261 0.47 -2.78 -7.70
C ALA A 261 -0.02 -1.46 -7.08
N HIS A 262 0.83 -0.44 -7.05
CA HIS A 262 0.47 0.90 -6.57
C HIS A 262 -0.63 1.53 -7.43
N ALA A 263 -0.51 1.50 -8.76
CA ALA A 263 -1.54 2.04 -9.64
C ALA A 263 -2.89 1.32 -9.49
N ALA A 264 -2.87 0.00 -9.25
CA ALA A 264 -4.08 -0.77 -8.98
C ALA A 264 -4.67 -0.42 -7.61
N GLU A 265 -3.84 -0.29 -6.57
CA GLU A 265 -4.25 0.15 -5.24
C GLU A 265 -4.90 1.54 -5.27
N ASP A 266 -4.33 2.49 -6.02
CA ASP A 266 -4.86 3.85 -6.17
C ASP A 266 -6.29 3.85 -6.76
N LEU A 267 -6.52 3.05 -7.79
CA LEU A 267 -7.84 2.92 -8.42
C LEU A 267 -8.86 2.35 -7.42
N VAL A 268 -8.50 1.28 -6.71
CA VAL A 268 -9.39 0.66 -5.70
C VAL A 268 -9.60 1.59 -4.52
N GLY A 269 -8.59 2.36 -4.11
CA GLY A 269 -8.69 3.38 -3.07
C GLY A 269 -9.70 4.47 -3.44
N GLN A 270 -9.66 5.00 -4.65
CA GLN A 270 -10.63 5.99 -5.14
C GLN A 270 -12.06 5.45 -5.14
N ILE A 271 -12.25 4.18 -5.51
CA ILE A 271 -13.56 3.51 -5.50
C ILE A 271 -14.06 3.34 -4.08
N ARG A 272 -13.20 2.86 -3.18
CA ARG A 272 -13.49 2.72 -1.75
C ARG A 272 -13.93 4.05 -1.14
N ASP A 273 -13.17 5.11 -1.40
CA ASP A 273 -13.38 6.42 -0.79
C ASP A 273 -14.60 7.14 -1.37
N SER A 274 -14.92 6.92 -2.65
CA SER A 274 -16.14 7.44 -3.27
C SER A 274 -17.40 6.63 -2.94
N GLY A 275 -17.25 5.39 -2.44
CA GLY A 275 -18.37 4.47 -2.17
C GLY A 275 -19.16 4.07 -3.42
N ARG A 276 -18.60 4.29 -4.62
CA ARG A 276 -19.28 3.96 -5.88
C ARG A 276 -19.22 2.47 -6.16
N ALA A 277 -20.24 1.97 -6.86
CA ALA A 277 -20.22 0.59 -7.34
C ALA A 277 -19.10 0.39 -8.37
N VAL A 278 -18.49 -0.78 -8.36
CA VAL A 278 -17.45 -1.17 -9.31
C VAL A 278 -18.09 -1.50 -10.66
N ASP A 279 -17.56 -0.92 -11.74
CA ASP A 279 -18.04 -1.13 -13.10
C ASP A 279 -17.13 -2.10 -13.89
N GLY A 280 -17.65 -2.64 -15.00
CA GLY A 280 -16.92 -3.58 -15.86
C GLY A 280 -15.55 -3.07 -16.34
N PRO A 281 -15.43 -1.83 -16.85
CA PRO A 281 -14.13 -1.27 -17.25
C PRO A 281 -13.09 -1.26 -16.13
N VAL A 282 -13.49 -1.00 -14.89
CA VAL A 282 -12.60 -1.13 -13.73
C VAL A 282 -12.18 -2.57 -13.50
N ILE A 283 -13.11 -3.53 -13.52
CA ILE A 283 -12.79 -4.95 -13.35
C ILE A 283 -11.78 -5.40 -14.40
N ASP A 284 -12.00 -5.06 -15.68
CA ASP A 284 -11.08 -5.44 -16.75
C ASP A 284 -9.69 -4.81 -16.58
N ALA A 285 -9.62 -3.56 -16.11
CA ALA A 285 -8.36 -2.88 -15.85
C ALA A 285 -7.59 -3.55 -14.69
N LEU A 286 -8.31 -3.95 -13.63
CA LEU A 286 -7.72 -4.65 -12.48
C LEU A 286 -7.28 -6.07 -12.84
N LEU A 287 -8.06 -6.81 -13.63
CA LEU A 287 -7.66 -8.14 -14.12
C LEU A 287 -6.41 -8.06 -15.00
N ALA A 288 -6.34 -7.09 -15.91
CA ALA A 288 -5.13 -6.85 -16.71
C ALA A 288 -3.90 -6.50 -15.84
N ALA A 289 -4.12 -5.80 -14.72
CA ALA A 289 -3.06 -5.55 -13.75
C ALA A 289 -2.61 -6.83 -13.04
N LEU A 290 -3.54 -7.71 -12.63
CA LEU A 290 -3.19 -8.99 -12.02
C LEU A 290 -2.40 -9.91 -12.97
N ASP A 291 -2.80 -9.95 -14.25
CA ASP A 291 -2.03 -10.68 -15.28
C ASP A 291 -0.62 -10.12 -15.42
N GLY A 292 -0.47 -8.80 -15.51
CA GLY A 292 0.84 -8.14 -15.57
C GLY A 292 1.70 -8.42 -14.33
N LEU A 293 1.11 -8.39 -13.12
CA LEU A 293 1.81 -8.72 -11.88
C LEU A 293 2.29 -10.17 -11.87
N ARG A 294 1.43 -11.13 -12.26
CA ARG A 294 1.79 -12.55 -12.34
C ARG A 294 2.95 -12.77 -13.31
N ASP A 295 2.87 -12.18 -14.50
CA ASP A 295 3.85 -12.41 -15.55
C ASP A 295 5.21 -11.79 -15.19
N MET A 296 5.21 -10.60 -14.56
CA MET A 296 6.44 -9.98 -14.04
C MET A 296 7.06 -10.78 -12.88
N LEU A 297 6.25 -11.30 -11.95
CA LEU A 297 6.74 -12.17 -10.88
C LEU A 297 7.35 -13.46 -11.44
N ALA A 298 6.72 -14.07 -12.45
CA ALA A 298 7.24 -15.28 -13.08
C ALA A 298 8.60 -15.04 -13.76
N LEU A 299 8.77 -13.91 -14.45
CA LEU A 299 10.06 -13.52 -15.03
C LEU A 299 11.12 -13.29 -13.95
N ALA A 300 10.77 -12.55 -12.89
CA ALA A 300 11.67 -12.27 -11.78
C ALA A 300 12.12 -13.56 -11.07
N ARG A 301 11.18 -14.48 -10.76
CA ARG A 301 11.48 -15.76 -10.11
C ARG A 301 12.35 -16.67 -10.98
N ALA A 302 12.22 -16.59 -12.29
CA ALA A 302 13.07 -17.30 -13.23
C ALA A 302 14.47 -16.65 -13.41
N GLY A 303 14.78 -15.57 -12.69
CA GLY A 303 16.02 -14.82 -12.86
C GLY A 303 16.14 -14.14 -14.22
N ARG A 304 15.01 -13.91 -14.91
CA ARG A 304 14.97 -13.29 -16.23
C ARG A 304 14.78 -11.78 -16.12
N THR A 305 15.34 -11.06 -17.08
CA THR A 305 15.01 -9.65 -17.30
C THR A 305 13.51 -9.49 -17.52
N ILE A 306 12.92 -8.51 -16.83
CA ILE A 306 11.51 -8.16 -16.99
C ILE A 306 11.38 -7.22 -18.18
N GLU A 307 11.02 -7.78 -19.33
CA GLU A 307 10.82 -7.03 -20.57
C GLU A 307 9.39 -6.46 -20.69
N ILE A 308 8.53 -6.76 -19.71
CA ILE A 308 7.15 -6.28 -19.65
C ILE A 308 7.17 -4.81 -19.19
N ASP A 309 6.69 -3.92 -20.04
CA ASP A 309 6.42 -2.52 -19.67
C ASP A 309 5.05 -2.42 -18.95
N PRO A 310 4.99 -2.02 -17.67
CA PRO A 310 3.72 -1.86 -16.97
C PRO A 310 2.97 -0.57 -17.37
N ALA A 311 3.59 0.37 -18.09
CA ALA A 311 3.01 1.67 -18.41
C ALA A 311 1.66 1.62 -19.15
N PRO A 312 1.44 0.72 -20.15
CA PRO A 312 0.15 0.60 -20.82
C PRO A 312 -0.98 0.19 -19.87
N VAL A 313 -0.71 -0.75 -18.97
CA VAL A 313 -1.70 -1.21 -17.98
C VAL A 313 -1.94 -0.14 -16.92
N ILE A 314 -0.89 0.55 -16.47
CA ILE A 314 -1.02 1.71 -15.58
C ILE A 314 -1.88 2.82 -16.21
N ALA A 315 -1.70 3.09 -17.50
CA ALA A 315 -2.54 4.05 -18.22
C ALA A 315 -4.01 3.62 -18.25
N ARG A 316 -4.28 2.32 -18.44
CA ARG A 316 -5.63 1.75 -18.36
C ARG A 316 -6.24 1.87 -16.97
N LEU A 317 -5.47 1.62 -15.91
CA LEU A 317 -5.92 1.78 -14.52
C LEU A 317 -6.28 3.23 -14.19
N ARG A 318 -5.52 4.20 -14.72
CA ARG A 318 -5.79 5.64 -14.53
C ARG A 318 -7.01 6.13 -15.31
N ASN A 319 -7.37 5.46 -16.40
CA ASN A 319 -8.55 5.80 -17.19
C ASN A 319 -9.27 4.53 -17.72
N PRO A 320 -9.99 3.82 -16.83
CA PRO A 320 -10.63 2.55 -17.20
C PRO A 320 -11.68 2.72 -18.29
N ALA A 321 -12.47 3.80 -18.22
CA ALA A 321 -13.57 4.08 -19.15
C ALA A 321 -13.12 4.40 -20.59
N ALA A 322 -11.98 5.08 -20.75
CA ALA A 322 -11.45 5.37 -22.10
C ALA A 322 -10.90 4.12 -22.80
N SER A 323 -10.49 3.12 -22.03
CA SER A 323 -9.90 1.88 -22.58
C SER A 323 -10.95 0.88 -23.06
N ALA A 324 -12.20 0.97 -22.56
CA ALA A 324 -13.31 0.12 -23.00
C ALA A 324 -13.78 0.43 -24.43
N HIS A 325 -13.51 1.64 -24.95
CA HIS A 325 -13.87 2.06 -26.31
C HIS A 325 -12.84 1.67 -27.38
N ALA A 326 -11.78 0.95 -27.01
CA ALA A 326 -10.72 0.49 -27.91
C ALA A 326 -10.79 -1.01 -28.23
N ALA A 327 -11.93 -1.67 -27.97
CA ALA A 327 -12.21 -2.98 -28.56
C ALA A 327 -12.55 -2.78 -30.05
N PRO A 328 -11.99 -3.59 -30.98
CA PRO A 328 -12.33 -3.47 -32.38
C PRO A 328 -13.82 -3.78 -32.54
N ALA A 329 -14.54 -2.87 -33.19
CA ALA A 329 -15.83 -3.18 -33.76
C ALA A 329 -15.64 -4.30 -34.80
N VAL A 330 -15.66 -5.55 -34.34
CA VAL A 330 -15.89 -6.68 -35.21
C VAL A 330 -17.28 -6.49 -35.79
N ALA A 331 -17.29 -6.12 -37.06
CA ALA A 331 -18.48 -5.91 -37.85
C ALA A 331 -19.46 -7.06 -37.65
N SER A 332 -20.64 -6.70 -37.17
CA SER A 332 -21.84 -7.53 -37.29
C SER A 332 -22.13 -7.71 -38.78
N ALA A 333 -21.63 -8.81 -39.34
CA ALA A 333 -22.08 -9.34 -40.62
C ALA A 333 -23.26 -10.26 -40.36
N ALA A 334 -24.44 -9.67 -40.23
CA ALA A 334 -25.71 -10.36 -40.39
C ALA A 334 -26.08 -10.36 -41.90
N ALA A 335 -25.93 -11.51 -42.55
CA ALA A 335 -26.52 -11.91 -43.84
C ALA A 335 -26.04 -13.36 -44.08
N GLU A 336 -26.81 -14.37 -44.44
CA GLU A 336 -28.16 -14.47 -45.00
C GLU A 336 -28.56 -15.96 -44.92
N ALA A 337 -29.80 -16.25 -44.53
CA ALA A 337 -30.34 -17.61 -44.54
C ALA A 337 -30.70 -18.02 -45.99
N PRO A 338 -30.34 -19.23 -46.48
CA PRO A 338 -30.87 -19.68 -47.75
C PRO A 338 -32.31 -20.19 -47.54
N ALA A 339 -33.23 -19.54 -48.25
CA ALA A 339 -34.61 -19.94 -48.38
C ALA A 339 -34.73 -21.36 -48.97
N ARG A 340 -35.67 -22.13 -48.42
CA ARG A 340 -36.15 -23.39 -49.00
C ARG A 340 -36.84 -23.11 -50.35
N SER A 341 -36.54 -23.93 -51.34
CA SER A 341 -37.36 -24.17 -52.53
C SER A 341 -37.54 -25.69 -52.59
N ALA A 342 -38.75 -26.19 -52.30
CA ALA A 342 -39.82 -26.55 -53.25
C ALA A 342 -39.52 -27.88 -53.96
#